data_AF-J3QL45-F1
#
_entry.id   AF-J3QL45-F1
#
_cell.length_a   1.000
_cell.length_b   1.000
_cell.length_c   1.000
_cell.angle_alpha   90.00
_cell.angle_beta   90.00
_cell.angle_gamma   90.00
#
_symmetry.space_group_name_H-M   'P 1'
#
loop_
_entity.id
_entity.type
_entity.pdbx_description
1 polymer ?
#
loop_
_entity_poly.entity_id
_entity_poly.type
_entity_poly.pdbx_seq_one_letter_code
_entity_poly.pdbx_strand_id
1 'polypeptide(L)'
;DWWGLGVVMYEMMCGRLPFYNQDHERLFELILMEEIRFPRTLSPEAKSLLAGLLKKDPKQRLGGGPSDAKEVMEHRFFLSINWQDVVQKKLLPPFKPQVTSEVDTR
;
A
#
# COMPACT_ATOMS: atom_id res chain seq x y z
N ASP A 1 9.27 -2.40 6.16
CA ASP A 1 8.81 -2.39 4.74
C ASP A 1 7.31 -2.55 4.58
N TRP A 2 6.69 -3.70 4.94
CA TRP A 2 5.26 -3.95 4.65
C TRP A 2 4.27 -2.93 5.22
N TRP A 3 4.53 -2.40 6.42
CA TRP A 3 3.73 -1.29 6.96
C TRP A 3 3.80 -0.06 6.05
N GLY A 4 5.00 0.31 5.59
CA GLY A 4 5.22 1.43 4.69
C GLY A 4 4.51 1.24 3.34
N LEU A 5 4.56 0.02 2.77
CA LEU A 5 3.77 -0.31 1.58
C LEU A 5 2.28 -0.08 1.83
N GLY A 6 1.76 -0.54 2.98
CA GLY A 6 0.38 -0.31 3.38
C GLY A 6 0.01 1.17 3.45
N VAL A 7 0.89 2.02 4.01
CA VAL A 7 0.67 3.47 4.10
C VAL A 7 0.61 4.10 2.70
N VAL A 8 1.58 3.81 1.83
CA VAL A 8 1.63 4.35 0.46
C VAL A 8 0.43 3.88 -0.36
N MET A 9 0.07 2.60 -0.28
CA MET A 9 -1.11 2.06 -0.97
C MET A 9 -2.41 2.66 -0.45
N TYR A 10 -2.54 2.86 0.87
CA TYR A 10 -3.71 3.52 1.45
C TYR A 10 -3.85 4.94 0.88
N GLU A 11 -2.76 5.70 0.86
CA GLU A 11 -2.75 7.07 0.36
C GLU A 11 -3.10 7.16 -1.13
N MET A 12 -2.51 6.29 -1.97
CA MET A 12 -2.83 6.25 -3.41
C MET A 12 -4.31 5.94 -3.69
N MET A 13 -4.95 5.07 -2.88
CA MET A 13 -6.35 4.67 -3.11
C MET A 13 -7.38 5.55 -2.39
N CYS A 14 -7.00 6.18 -1.26
CA CYS A 14 -7.91 6.96 -0.42
C CYS A 14 -7.69 8.48 -0.54
N GLY A 15 -6.58 8.93 -1.13
CA GLY A 15 -6.22 10.34 -1.28
C GLY A 15 -5.83 11.04 0.03
N ARG A 16 -5.51 10.28 1.09
CA ARG A 16 -5.10 10.80 2.40
C ARG A 16 -4.30 9.76 3.18
N LEU A 17 -3.53 10.20 4.17
CA LEU A 17 -2.83 9.31 5.10
C LEU A 17 -3.81 8.49 5.97
N PRO A 18 -3.44 7.25 6.36
CA PRO A 18 -4.27 6.42 7.25
C PRO A 18 -4.34 6.96 8.68
N PHE A 19 -3.29 7.66 9.14
CA PHE A 19 -3.21 8.33 10.43
C PHE A 19 -2.60 9.72 10.21
N TYR A 20 -3.18 10.74 10.80
CA TYR A 20 -2.68 12.11 10.68
C TYR A 20 -3.08 12.93 11.91
N ASN A 21 -2.11 13.65 12.46
CA ASN A 21 -2.32 14.71 13.42
C ASN A 21 -1.16 15.71 13.32
N GLN A 22 -1.41 16.98 13.63
CA GLN A 22 -0.37 18.00 13.69
C GLN A 22 0.52 17.82 14.93
N ASP A 23 -0.06 17.32 16.02
CA ASP A 23 0.64 16.96 17.24
C ASP A 23 1.28 15.56 17.08
N HIS A 24 2.57 15.46 17.33
CA HIS A 24 3.33 14.22 17.18
C HIS A 24 2.99 13.16 18.24
N GLU A 25 2.73 13.56 19.48
CA GLU A 25 2.32 12.62 20.53
C GLU A 25 0.99 12.01 20.16
N ARG A 26 0.05 12.85 19.71
CA ARG A 26 -1.24 12.37 19.24
C ARG A 26 -1.09 11.48 18.01
N LEU A 27 -0.25 11.84 17.04
CA LEU A 27 0.01 11.00 15.86
C LEU A 27 0.52 9.61 16.26
N PHE A 28 1.46 9.53 17.21
CA PHE A 28 1.96 8.24 17.70
C PHE A 28 0.87 7.42 18.38
N GLU A 29 0.00 8.04 19.16
CA GLU A 29 -1.16 7.34 19.74
C GLU A 29 -2.09 6.76 18.65
N LEU A 30 -2.38 7.52 17.58
CA LEU A 30 -3.19 7.01 16.47
C LEU A 30 -2.49 5.83 15.77
N ILE A 31 -1.18 5.94 15.54
CA ILE A 31 -0.39 4.88 14.92
C ILE A 31 -0.36 3.62 15.79
N LEU A 32 -0.32 3.74 17.11
CA LEU A 32 -0.26 2.59 18.02
C LEU A 32 -1.64 1.97 18.27
N MET A 33 -2.66 2.81 18.49
CA MET A 33 -3.93 2.38 19.10
C MET A 33 -5.13 2.48 18.18
N GLU A 34 -5.16 3.44 17.24
CA GLU A 34 -6.36 3.63 16.42
C GLU A 34 -6.48 2.54 15.35
N GLU A 35 -7.68 1.96 15.26
CA GLU A 35 -8.05 1.07 14.16
C GLU A 35 -8.21 1.85 12.86
N ILE A 36 -7.70 1.27 11.79
CA ILE A 36 -7.74 1.92 10.49
C ILE A 36 -9.16 1.99 9.94
N ARG A 37 -9.51 3.14 9.35
CA ARG A 37 -10.83 3.36 8.74
C ARG A 37 -10.71 3.38 7.23
N PHE A 38 -11.66 2.77 6.54
CA PHE A 38 -11.70 2.71 5.09
C PHE A 38 -12.89 3.48 4.51
N PRO A 39 -12.73 4.21 3.40
CA PRO A 39 -13.86 4.79 2.69
C PRO A 39 -14.75 3.68 2.09
N ARG A 40 -16.04 3.97 1.92
CA ARG A 40 -17.00 2.99 1.39
C ARG A 40 -16.70 2.59 -0.06
N THR A 41 -16.06 3.49 -0.82
CA THR A 41 -15.68 3.32 -2.22
C THR A 41 -14.60 2.28 -2.47
N LEU A 42 -13.84 1.89 -1.44
CA LEU A 42 -12.77 0.91 -1.59
C LEU A 42 -13.34 -0.50 -1.80
N SER A 43 -12.77 -1.24 -2.76
CA SER A 43 -13.16 -2.64 -3.01
C SER A 43 -12.87 -3.53 -1.79
N PRO A 44 -13.60 -4.65 -1.63
CA PRO A 44 -13.34 -5.61 -0.56
C PRO A 44 -11.90 -6.13 -0.55
N GLU A 45 -11.31 -6.37 -1.72
CA GLU A 45 -9.94 -6.86 -1.88
C GLU A 45 -8.92 -5.82 -1.44
N ALA A 46 -9.15 -4.54 -1.76
CA ALA A 46 -8.30 -3.44 -1.33
C ALA A 46 -8.36 -3.27 0.20
N LYS A 47 -9.55 -3.33 0.79
CA LYS A 47 -9.72 -3.28 2.26
C LYS A 47 -9.00 -4.44 2.94
N SER A 48 -9.15 -5.66 2.41
CA SER A 48 -8.47 -6.85 2.92
C SER A 48 -6.95 -6.68 2.90
N LEU A 49 -6.39 -6.23 1.77
CA LEU A 49 -4.96 -6.02 1.63
C LEU A 49 -4.44 -4.98 2.63
N LEU A 50 -5.08 -3.81 2.70
CA LEU A 50 -4.67 -2.73 3.59
C LEU A 50 -4.82 -3.13 5.06
N ALA A 51 -5.90 -3.82 5.42
CA ALA A 51 -6.12 -4.31 6.78
C ALA A 51 -5.03 -5.33 7.20
N GLY A 52 -4.52 -6.13 6.27
CA GLY A 52 -3.41 -7.05 6.50
C GLY A 52 -2.05 -6.36 6.61
N LEU A 53 -1.73 -5.44 5.69
CA LEU A 53 -0.46 -4.70 5.68
C LEU A 53 -0.34 -3.73 6.88
N LEU A 54 -1.46 -3.19 7.36
CA LEU A 54 -1.52 -2.21 8.44
C LEU A 54 -1.94 -2.82 9.79
N LYS A 55 -1.71 -4.12 9.97
CA LYS A 55 -1.75 -4.76 11.29
C LYS A 55 -0.66 -4.17 12.18
N LYS A 56 -1.03 -3.83 13.42
CA LYS A 56 -0.11 -3.26 14.43
C LYS A 56 0.93 -4.29 14.86
N ASP A 57 0.50 -5.51 15.20
CA ASP A 57 1.39 -6.63 15.48
C ASP A 57 2.11 -7.08 14.20
N PRO A 58 3.45 -6.97 14.13
CA PRO A 58 4.22 -7.41 12.97
C PRO A 58 4.08 -8.90 12.67
N LYS A 59 3.84 -9.75 13.67
CA LYS A 59 3.69 -11.21 13.48
C LYS A 59 2.36 -11.58 12.82
N GLN A 60 1.37 -10.71 12.91
CA GLN A 60 0.06 -10.86 12.25
C GLN A 60 -0.05 -10.05 10.96
N ARG A 61 0.99 -9.28 10.62
CA ARG A 61 1.01 -8.43 9.43
C ARG A 61 1.23 -9.28 8.20
N LEU A 62 0.51 -8.96 7.13
CA LEU A 62 0.72 -9.56 5.81
C LEU A 62 2.17 -9.30 5.36
N GLY A 63 2.90 -10.35 5.00
CA GLY A 63 4.33 -10.32 4.71
C GLY A 63 5.22 -10.42 5.95
N GLY A 64 4.66 -10.50 7.16
CA GLY A 64 5.40 -10.68 8.41
C GLY A 64 5.80 -12.12 8.71
N GLY A 65 5.27 -13.09 7.94
CA GLY A 65 5.61 -14.50 8.07
C GLY A 65 6.87 -14.91 7.29
N PRO A 66 7.28 -16.19 7.36
CA PRO A 66 8.49 -16.70 6.69
C PRO A 66 8.47 -16.60 5.16
N SER A 67 7.28 -16.46 4.56
CA SER A 67 7.10 -16.31 3.11
C SER A 67 7.25 -14.86 2.62
N ASP A 68 7.33 -13.89 3.54
CA ASP A 68 7.61 -12.49 3.26
C ASP A 68 6.82 -11.94 2.05
N ALA A 69 7.50 -11.43 1.02
CA ALA A 69 6.87 -10.85 -0.17
C ALA A 69 5.90 -11.80 -0.88
N LYS A 70 6.15 -13.11 -0.84
CA LYS A 70 5.30 -14.10 -1.53
C LYS A 70 3.86 -14.06 -1.00
N GLU A 71 3.69 -13.88 0.31
CA GLU A 71 2.37 -13.77 0.94
C GLU A 71 1.58 -12.57 0.40
N VAL A 72 2.27 -11.43 0.23
CA VAL A 72 1.68 -10.20 -0.34
C VAL A 72 1.36 -10.40 -1.82
N MET A 73 2.27 -11.02 -2.57
CA MET A 73 2.14 -11.27 -4.01
C MET A 73 0.98 -12.20 -4.37
N GLU A 74 0.66 -13.15 -3.50
CA GLU A 74 -0.43 -14.12 -3.66
C GLU A 74 -1.79 -13.59 -3.16
N HIS A 75 -1.82 -12.41 -2.52
CA HIS A 75 -3.06 -11.82 -2.03
C HIS A 75 -4.04 -11.51 -3.18
N ARG A 76 -5.34 -11.74 -2.95
CA ARG A 76 -6.41 -11.60 -3.98
C ARG A 76 -6.45 -10.26 -4.70
N PHE A 77 -5.99 -9.19 -4.04
CA PHE A 77 -5.87 -7.87 -4.65
C PHE A 77 -4.95 -7.89 -5.89
N PHE A 78 -3.94 -8.75 -5.92
CA PHE A 78 -2.97 -8.89 -7.02
C PHE A 78 -3.25 -10.11 -7.91
N LEU A 79 -4.43 -10.73 -7.84
CA LEU A 79 -4.73 -11.95 -8.59
C LEU A 79 -4.54 -11.81 -10.11
N SER A 80 -4.77 -10.61 -10.66
CA SER A 80 -4.61 -10.32 -12.09
C SER A 80 -3.17 -9.97 -12.49
N ILE A 81 -2.21 -9.94 -11.56
CA ILE A 81 -0.85 -9.51 -11.80
C ILE A 81 0.04 -10.70 -12.13
N ASN A 82 0.69 -10.66 -13.29
CA ASN A 82 1.82 -11.53 -13.59
C ASN A 82 3.11 -10.87 -13.10
N TRP A 83 3.66 -11.39 -12.00
CA TRP A 83 4.87 -10.86 -11.37
C TRP A 83 6.11 -10.94 -12.26
N GLN A 84 6.19 -11.91 -13.18
CA GLN A 84 7.28 -11.97 -14.15
C GLN A 84 7.22 -10.80 -15.13
N ASP A 85 6.01 -10.42 -15.56
CA ASP A 85 5.80 -9.29 -16.45
C ASP A 85 6.07 -7.94 -15.76
N VAL A 86 5.83 -7.85 -14.44
CA VAL A 86 6.23 -6.68 -13.62
C VAL A 86 7.75 -6.50 -13.67
N VAL A 87 8.51 -7.56 -13.34
CA VAL A 87 9.98 -7.52 -13.31
C VAL A 87 10.56 -7.21 -14.69
N GLN A 88 9.96 -7.78 -15.74
CA GLN A 88 10.38 -7.55 -17.13
C GLN A 88 9.84 -6.25 -17.73
N LYS A 89 9.14 -5.41 -16.94
CA LYS A 89 8.57 -4.13 -17.38
C LYS A 89 7.63 -4.25 -18.60
N LYS A 90 6.91 -5.37 -18.70
CA LYS A 90 5.98 -5.66 -19.80
C LYS A 90 4.58 -5.09 -19.58
N LEU A 91 4.23 -4.75 -18.34
CA LEU A 91 2.96 -4.11 -18.03
C LEU A 91 2.94 -2.68 -18.58
N LEU A 92 1.86 -2.33 -19.27
CA LEU A 92 1.66 -0.96 -19.76
C LEU A 92 1.37 -0.03 -18.57
N PRO A 93 2.17 1.02 -18.33
CA PRO A 93 1.89 1.97 -17.27
C PRO A 93 0.56 2.70 -17.53
N PRO A 94 -0.31 2.85 -16.50
CA PRO A 94 -1.59 3.55 -16.67
C PRO A 94 -1.41 5.06 -16.87
N PHE A 95 -0.26 5.60 -16.45
CA PHE A 95 0.12 6.99 -16.65
C PHE A 95 1.46 7.06 -17.40
N LYS A 96 1.51 7.86 -18.46
CA LYS A 96 2.73 8.19 -19.19
C LYS A 96 3.02 9.67 -19.00
N PRO A 97 4.08 10.04 -18.26
CA PRO A 97 4.49 11.43 -18.10
C PRO A 97 4.75 12.10 -19.47
N GLN A 98 4.36 13.36 -19.60
CA GLN A 98 4.58 14.15 -20.81
C GLN A 98 5.90 14.90 -20.71
N VAL A 99 7.00 14.17 -20.89
CA VAL A 99 8.36 14.71 -20.89
C VAL A 99 8.93 14.70 -22.29
N THR A 100 9.67 15.74 -22.61
CA THR A 100 10.28 15.94 -23.94
C THR A 100 11.73 15.49 -24.00
N SER A 101 12.40 15.34 -22.85
CA SER A 101 13.78 14.89 -22.75
C SER A 101 14.08 14.33 -21.35
N GLU A 102 15.25 13.72 -21.18
CA GLU A 102 15.75 13.25 -19.88
C GLU A 102 16.00 14.39 -18.88
N VAL A 103 16.16 15.63 -19.36
CA VAL A 103 16.43 16.82 -18.54
C VAL A 103 15.20 17.73 -18.39
N ASP A 104 14.02 17.25 -18.79
CA ASP A 104 12.76 17.97 -18.62
C ASP A 104 12.39 18.07 -17.12
N THR A 105 12.05 19.27 -16.65
CA THR A 105 11.81 19.58 -15.21
C THR A 105 10.37 20.00 -14.91
N ARG A 106 9.45 19.71 -15.83
CA ARG A 106 8.02 20.03 -15.72
C ARG A 106 7.27 19.24 -14.65
#